data_AF-A0A0R2NLX0-F1
#
_entry.id   AF-A0A0R2NLX0-F1
#
_cell.length_a   1.000
_cell.length_b   1.000
_cell.length_c   1.000
_cell.angle_alpha   90.00
_cell.angle_beta   90.00
_cell.angle_gamma   90.00
#
_symmetry.space_group_name_H-M   'P 1'
#
loop_
_entity.id
_entity.type
_entity.pdbx_description
1 polymer ?
#
loop_
_entity_poly.entity_id
_entity_poly.type
_entity_poly.pdbx_seq_one_letter_code
_entity_poly.pdbx_strand_id
1 'polypeptide(L)'
;MKNWRRHWHTLKRYGDMIRPFDIIIIIALLILSFTPHAIFAYQKQQQAEQAAKVAKKAHQKTTGTTYTAVVSHDGKVLKKVNLTNLKKTRHYTYRAKDGDYNTVTFETKRVAITKANCTDQVCVRRGWIHKPGQTIVCLPHKLLIEIKSSTGHTQSGGNGLVTE
;
A
#
# COMPACT_ATOMS: atom_id res chain seq x y z
N MET A 1 -20.01 -24.19 -57.99
CA MET A 1 -19.33 -25.30 -57.26
C MET A 1 -18.51 -26.21 -58.19
N LYS A 2 -17.52 -25.69 -58.96
CA LYS A 2 -16.74 -26.54 -59.90
C LYS A 2 -15.23 -26.28 -59.93
N ASN A 3 -14.71 -25.44 -59.01
CA ASN A 3 -13.31 -24.99 -59.07
C ASN A 3 -12.41 -25.65 -58.00
N TRP A 4 -12.97 -26.38 -57.04
CA TRP A 4 -12.20 -27.00 -55.93
C TRP A 4 -11.35 -28.18 -56.39
N ARG A 5 -11.73 -28.91 -57.45
CA ARG A 5 -11.03 -30.14 -57.87
C ARG A 5 -9.60 -29.91 -58.38
N ARG A 6 -9.25 -28.69 -58.85
CA ARG A 6 -7.90 -28.41 -59.37
C ARG A 6 -6.86 -28.18 -58.26
N HIS A 7 -7.26 -27.60 -57.12
CA HIS A 7 -6.34 -27.37 -56.00
C HIS A 7 -5.89 -28.65 -55.28
N TRP A 8 -6.66 -29.74 -55.40
CA TRP A 8 -6.35 -31.01 -54.77
C TRP A 8 -5.19 -31.75 -55.45
N HIS A 9 -5.02 -31.57 -56.77
CA HIS A 9 -3.97 -32.26 -57.53
C HIS A 9 -2.56 -31.70 -57.26
N THR A 10 -2.42 -30.40 -56.99
CA THR A 10 -1.13 -29.81 -56.62
C THR A 10 -0.70 -30.17 -55.20
N LEU A 11 -1.66 -30.35 -54.28
CA LEU A 11 -1.38 -30.77 -52.91
C LEU A 11 -0.87 -32.22 -52.82
N LYS A 12 -1.41 -33.10 -53.69
CA LYS A 12 -1.03 -34.53 -53.74
C LYS A 12 0.44 -34.75 -54.12
N ARG A 13 1.04 -33.84 -54.88
CA ARG A 13 2.44 -33.95 -55.32
C ARG A 13 3.45 -33.66 -54.20
N TYR A 14 3.06 -32.93 -53.16
CA TYR A 14 3.90 -32.63 -51.99
C TYR A 14 3.70 -33.62 -50.83
N GLY A 15 2.63 -34.42 -50.83
CA GLY A 15 2.32 -35.38 -49.77
C GLY A 15 3.25 -36.60 -49.74
N ASP A 16 3.74 -37.04 -50.91
CA ASP A 16 4.58 -38.25 -51.02
C ASP A 16 6.04 -38.04 -50.60
N MET A 17 6.47 -36.78 -50.44
CA MET A 17 7.85 -36.44 -50.03
C MET A 17 7.99 -36.30 -48.51
N ILE A 18 6.87 -36.26 -47.78
CA ILE A 18 6.84 -36.14 -46.33
C ILE A 18 6.83 -37.56 -45.76
N ARG A 19 7.90 -37.93 -45.05
CA ARG A 19 7.94 -39.23 -44.37
C ARG A 19 6.77 -39.31 -43.37
N PRO A 20 6.11 -40.47 -43.23
CA PRO A 20 4.91 -40.59 -42.37
C PRO A 20 5.15 -40.14 -40.93
N PHE A 21 6.40 -40.20 -40.45
CA PHE A 21 6.81 -39.71 -39.14
C PHE A 21 6.86 -38.18 -39.00
N ASP A 22 7.12 -37.44 -40.08
CA ASP A 22 7.17 -35.96 -40.04
C ASP A 22 5.76 -35.37 -39.82
N ILE A 23 4.74 -36.01 -40.38
CA ILE A 23 3.33 -35.62 -40.17
C ILE A 23 2.95 -35.77 -38.69
N ILE A 24 3.39 -36.84 -38.04
CA ILE A 24 3.15 -37.08 -36.60
C ILE A 24 3.83 -35.98 -35.77
N ILE A 25 5.07 -35.61 -36.12
CA ILE A 25 5.82 -34.55 -35.45
C ILE A 25 5.14 -33.19 -35.62
N ILE A 26 4.69 -32.86 -36.83
CA ILE A 26 4.01 -31.59 -37.13
C ILE A 26 2.70 -31.47 -36.34
N ILE A 27 1.91 -32.56 -36.25
CA ILE A 27 0.66 -32.58 -35.46
C ILE A 27 0.96 -32.45 -33.96
N ALA A 28 1.97 -33.16 -33.45
CA ALA A 28 2.37 -33.07 -32.05
C ALA A 28 2.83 -31.66 -31.68
N LEU A 29 3.64 -31.01 -32.52
CA LEU A 29 4.12 -29.64 -32.32
C LEU A 29 2.97 -28.61 -32.38
N LEU A 30 1.98 -28.83 -33.26
CA LEU A 30 0.78 -27.99 -33.30
C LEU A 30 -0.02 -28.08 -32.00
N ILE A 31 -0.24 -29.27 -31.44
CA ILE A 31 -0.96 -29.45 -30.18
C ILE A 31 -0.19 -28.82 -29.00
N LEU A 32 1.14 -28.97 -28.98
CA LEU A 32 2.01 -28.42 -27.94
C LEU A 32 2.08 -26.88 -28.00
N SER A 33 1.90 -26.29 -29.19
CA SER A 33 1.83 -24.83 -29.36
C SER A 33 0.55 -24.20 -28.80
N PHE A 34 -0.53 -24.99 -28.65
CA PHE A 34 -1.80 -24.53 -28.07
C PHE A 34 -1.88 -24.72 -26.55
N THR A 35 -0.93 -25.43 -25.94
CA THR A 35 -0.86 -25.64 -24.48
C THR A 35 -0.69 -24.33 -23.69
N PRO A 36 0.17 -23.37 -24.12
CA PRO A 36 0.28 -22.07 -23.47
C PRO A 36 -1.01 -21.24 -23.52
N HIS A 37 -1.80 -21.36 -24.58
CA HIS A 37 -3.08 -20.65 -24.72
C HIS A 37 -4.17 -21.22 -23.81
N ALA A 38 -4.22 -22.54 -23.63
CA ALA A 38 -5.10 -23.16 -22.65
C ALA A 38 -4.74 -22.73 -21.21
N ILE A 39 -3.45 -22.78 -20.86
CA ILE A 39 -2.96 -22.38 -19.52
C ILE A 39 -3.34 -20.91 -19.21
N PHE A 40 -3.17 -20.00 -20.16
CA PHE A 40 -3.48 -18.58 -19.98
C PHE A 40 -5.00 -18.32 -19.84
N ALA A 41 -5.85 -19.06 -20.56
CA ALA A 41 -7.30 -18.99 -20.40
C ALA A 41 -7.78 -19.47 -19.01
N TYR A 42 -7.19 -20.56 -18.50
CA TYR A 42 -7.42 -21.03 -17.13
C TYR A 42 -6.87 -20.06 -16.06
N GLN A 43 -5.76 -19.37 -16.33
CA GLN A 43 -5.16 -18.40 -15.42
C GLN A 43 -5.99 -17.11 -15.29
N LYS A 44 -6.71 -16.72 -16.36
CA LYS A 44 -7.60 -15.55 -16.36
C LYS A 44 -8.73 -15.67 -15.33
N GLN A 45 -9.14 -16.89 -14.99
CA GLN A 45 -10.19 -17.16 -14.00
C GLN A 45 -9.71 -16.93 -12.56
N GLN A 46 -8.43 -17.15 -12.26
CA GLN A 46 -7.88 -16.95 -10.91
C GLN A 46 -7.70 -15.47 -10.54
N GLN A 47 -7.50 -14.58 -11.51
CA GLN A 47 -7.34 -13.14 -11.25
C GLN A 47 -8.65 -12.47 -10.83
N ALA A 48 -9.79 -12.92 -11.37
CA ALA A 48 -11.11 -12.40 -11.00
C ALA A 48 -11.50 -12.77 -9.55
N GLU A 49 -11.15 -13.97 -9.10
CA GLU A 49 -11.39 -14.40 -7.71
C GLU A 49 -10.47 -13.68 -6.70
N GLN A 50 -9.22 -13.40 -7.06
CA GLN A 50 -8.30 -12.61 -6.23
C GLN A 50 -8.80 -11.17 -6.08
N ALA A 51 -9.26 -10.53 -7.16
CA ALA A 51 -9.86 -9.19 -7.11
C ALA A 51 -11.12 -9.15 -6.24
N ALA A 52 -11.99 -10.16 -6.33
CA ALA A 52 -13.17 -10.29 -5.48
C ALA A 52 -12.81 -10.57 -4.01
N LYS A 53 -11.74 -11.34 -3.72
CA LYS A 53 -11.24 -11.59 -2.36
C LYS A 53 -10.55 -10.36 -1.76
N VAL A 54 -9.87 -9.53 -2.56
CA VAL A 54 -9.31 -8.23 -2.14
C VAL A 54 -10.42 -7.22 -1.88
N ALA A 55 -11.43 -7.14 -2.74
CA ALA A 55 -12.62 -6.32 -2.50
C ALA A 55 -13.39 -6.76 -1.25
N LYS A 56 -13.51 -8.08 -1.01
CA LYS A 56 -14.10 -8.63 0.22
C LYS A 56 -13.22 -8.42 1.45
N LYS A 57 -11.88 -8.50 1.37
CA LYS A 57 -10.96 -8.14 2.48
C LYS A 57 -10.98 -6.64 2.80
N ALA A 58 -11.14 -5.78 1.80
CA ALA A 58 -11.35 -4.35 1.99
C ALA A 58 -12.68 -4.09 2.73
N HIS A 59 -13.74 -4.83 2.40
CA HIS A 59 -15.01 -4.81 3.13
C HIS A 59 -14.95 -5.47 4.52
N GLN A 60 -14.11 -6.48 4.73
CA GLN A 60 -13.97 -7.18 6.01
C GLN A 60 -13.05 -6.43 6.99
N LYS A 61 -12.24 -5.49 6.50
CA LYS A 61 -11.57 -4.45 7.30
C LYS A 61 -12.53 -3.28 7.63
N THR A 62 -13.82 -3.58 7.81
CA THR A 62 -14.79 -2.71 8.52
C THR A 62 -14.71 -3.01 10.02
N THR A 63 -13.50 -3.11 10.55
CA THR A 63 -13.22 -2.95 11.97
C THR A 63 -12.61 -1.56 12.09
N GLY A 64 -13.32 -0.66 12.79
CA GLY A 64 -13.23 0.79 12.61
C GLY A 64 -11.83 1.38 12.43
N THR A 65 -11.75 2.41 11.59
CA THR A 65 -10.55 3.21 11.36
C THR A 65 -9.88 3.54 12.68
N THR A 66 -8.67 3.02 12.87
CA THR A 66 -7.92 3.18 14.12
C THR A 66 -6.89 4.29 13.92
N TYR A 67 -6.95 5.28 14.80
CA TYR A 67 -6.01 6.41 14.83
C TYR A 67 -4.91 6.15 15.85
N THR A 68 -3.66 6.25 15.40
CA THR A 68 -2.48 6.06 16.25
C THR A 68 -1.62 7.32 16.20
N ALA A 69 -1.36 7.93 17.35
CA ALA A 69 -0.35 8.97 17.48
C ALA A 69 1.04 8.32 17.59
N VAL A 70 1.98 8.80 16.78
CA VAL A 70 3.37 8.38 16.80
C VAL A 70 4.21 9.58 17.21
N VAL A 71 4.97 9.44 18.30
CA VAL A 71 5.95 10.42 18.76
C VAL A 71 7.33 9.94 18.36
N SER A 72 8.08 10.79 17.67
CA SER A 72 9.43 10.53 17.20
C SER A 72 10.36 11.68 17.55
N HIS A 73 11.62 11.34 17.85
CA HIS A 73 12.70 12.30 18.02
C HIS A 73 13.80 11.94 17.05
N ASP A 74 14.24 12.91 16.24
CA ASP A 74 15.30 12.73 15.25
C ASP A 74 15.04 11.52 14.32
N GLY A 75 13.81 11.41 13.82
CA GLY A 75 13.35 10.31 12.96
C GLY A 75 13.13 8.97 13.67
N LYS A 76 13.59 8.79 14.91
CA LYS A 76 13.42 7.56 15.69
C LYS A 76 12.10 7.58 16.47
N VAL A 77 11.27 6.57 16.28
CA VAL A 77 10.01 6.43 17.01
C VAL A 77 10.27 6.13 18.49
N LEU A 78 9.77 6.99 19.37
CA LEU A 78 9.87 6.86 20.82
C LEU A 78 8.61 6.22 21.42
N LYS A 79 7.43 6.64 20.94
CA LYS A 79 6.15 6.20 21.50
C LYS A 79 5.08 6.08 20.44
N LYS A 80 4.24 5.06 20.57
CA LYS A 80 3.00 4.90 19.79
C LYS A 80 1.83 4.79 20.77
N VAL A 81 0.76 5.54 20.52
CA VAL A 81 -0.46 5.51 21.35
C VAL A 81 -1.68 5.41 20.42
N ASN A 82 -2.48 4.37 20.62
CA ASN A 82 -3.76 4.24 19.94
C ASN A 82 -4.76 5.22 20.57
N LEU A 83 -5.15 6.25 19.81
CA LEU A 83 -6.06 7.30 20.24
C LEU A 83 -7.53 6.85 20.20
N THR A 84 -7.87 5.90 19.32
CA THR A 84 -9.25 5.38 19.18
C THR A 84 -9.67 4.59 20.42
N ASN A 85 -8.78 3.77 20.98
CA ASN A 85 -9.06 2.90 22.13
C ASN A 85 -8.63 3.50 23.48
N LEU A 86 -8.29 4.79 23.51
CA LEU A 86 -7.81 5.46 24.72
C LEU A 86 -8.96 5.80 25.66
N LYS A 87 -8.98 5.19 26.85
CA LYS A 87 -10.03 5.39 27.88
C LYS A 87 -9.74 6.52 28.88
N LYS A 88 -8.46 6.85 29.09
CA LYS A 88 -8.02 7.86 30.06
C LYS A 88 -6.93 8.72 29.45
N THR A 89 -6.89 9.98 29.85
CA THR A 89 -5.81 10.91 29.49
C THR A 89 -4.47 10.35 29.93
N ARG A 90 -3.48 10.45 29.04
CA ARG A 90 -2.11 10.01 29.30
C ARG A 90 -1.14 11.15 29.04
N HIS A 91 -0.14 11.27 29.89
CA HIS A 91 0.95 12.20 29.71
C HIS A 91 2.25 11.44 29.44
N TYR A 92 3.06 11.94 28.52
CA TYR A 92 4.38 11.43 28.20
C TYR A 92 5.33 12.61 28.12
N THR A 93 6.39 12.61 28.91
CA THR A 93 7.41 13.65 28.83
C THR A 93 8.67 13.06 28.25
N TYR A 94 9.09 13.60 27.10
CA TYR A 94 10.42 13.38 26.57
C TYR A 94 11.38 14.37 27.25
N ARG A 95 12.57 13.89 27.66
CA ARG A 95 13.67 14.70 28.20
C ARG A 95 14.97 14.29 27.51
N ALA A 96 15.64 15.25 26.90
CA ALA A 96 16.97 15.10 26.34
C ALA A 96 18.05 15.37 27.41
N LYS A 97 19.31 15.05 27.09
CA LYS A 97 20.43 15.12 28.04
C LYS A 97 20.88 16.56 28.34
N ASP A 98 20.64 17.46 27.40
CA ASP A 98 20.88 18.91 27.44
C ASP A 98 19.85 19.68 28.29
N GLY A 99 18.77 19.01 28.70
CA GLY A 99 17.69 19.62 29.50
C GLY A 99 16.43 19.93 28.71
N ASP A 100 16.43 19.74 27.38
CA ASP A 100 15.26 19.95 26.55
C ASP A 100 14.16 18.95 26.87
N TYR A 101 12.91 19.43 26.90
CA TYR A 101 11.76 18.60 27.19
C TYR A 101 10.51 19.01 26.44
N ASN A 102 9.68 18.02 26.15
CA ASN A 102 8.32 18.18 25.65
C ASN A 102 7.40 17.23 26.40
N THR A 103 6.35 17.76 27.01
CA THR A 103 5.24 17.00 27.58
C THR A 103 4.13 16.88 26.55
N VAL A 104 3.91 15.66 26.10
CA VAL A 104 2.84 15.26 25.20
C VAL A 104 1.66 14.75 26.03
N THR A 105 0.48 15.26 25.74
CA THR A 105 -0.78 14.78 26.33
C THR A 105 -1.62 14.10 25.26
N PHE A 106 -2.03 12.87 25.54
CA PHE A 106 -2.91 12.07 24.72
C PHE A 106 -4.29 12.00 25.38
N GLU A 107 -5.32 12.29 24.61
CA GLU A 107 -6.71 12.12 25.01
C GLU A 107 -7.46 11.32 23.95
N THR A 108 -8.70 10.94 24.24
CA THR A 108 -9.52 10.17 23.33
C THR A 108 -9.62 10.91 21.99
N LYS A 109 -9.11 10.27 20.92
CA LYS A 109 -9.06 10.79 19.53
C LYS A 109 -8.20 12.05 19.30
N ARG A 110 -7.42 12.55 20.28
CA ARG A 110 -6.61 13.77 20.09
C ARG A 110 -5.28 13.74 20.84
N VAL A 111 -4.30 14.51 20.36
CA VAL A 111 -2.98 14.66 20.99
C VAL A 111 -2.48 16.09 20.86
N ALA A 112 -1.75 16.57 21.87
CA ALA A 112 -1.11 17.88 21.89
C ALA A 112 0.22 17.84 22.64
N ILE A 113 1.11 18.81 22.37
CA ILE A 113 2.20 19.15 23.26
C ILE A 113 1.68 20.22 24.23
N THR A 114 1.56 19.89 25.50
CA THR A 114 0.98 20.79 26.51
C THR A 114 2.04 21.62 27.24
N LYS A 115 3.29 21.18 27.23
CA LYS A 115 4.41 21.91 27.83
C LYS A 115 5.70 21.64 27.08
N ALA A 116 6.52 22.64 26.87
CA ALA A 116 7.88 22.52 26.34
C ALA A 116 8.73 23.70 26.83
N ASN A 117 10.06 23.55 26.88
CA ASN A 117 11.00 24.65 27.11
C ASN A 117 11.62 25.23 25.82
N CYS A 118 11.08 24.91 24.64
CA CYS A 118 11.57 25.45 23.38
C CYS A 118 11.29 26.96 23.28
N THR A 119 12.23 27.72 22.72
CA THR A 119 12.13 29.18 22.65
C THR A 119 10.91 29.68 21.85
N ASP A 120 10.55 29.00 20.77
CA ASP A 120 9.49 29.45 19.85
C ASP A 120 8.06 29.15 20.33
N GLN A 121 7.91 28.19 21.25
CA GLN A 121 6.63 27.63 21.74
C GLN A 121 5.61 27.27 20.63
N VAL A 122 6.04 27.11 19.37
CA VAL A 122 5.15 26.87 18.22
C VAL A 122 4.41 25.54 18.40
N CYS A 123 5.12 24.54 18.93
CA CYS A 123 4.57 23.22 19.16
C CYS A 123 3.46 23.19 20.23
N VAL A 124 3.55 24.06 21.25
CA VAL A 124 2.53 24.23 22.30
C VAL A 124 1.35 25.03 21.76
N ARG A 125 1.63 26.15 21.07
CA ARG A 125 0.62 27.01 20.44
C ARG A 125 -0.19 26.30 19.37
N ARG A 126 0.39 25.27 18.71
CA ARG A 126 -0.31 24.44 17.71
C ARG A 126 -1.55 23.75 18.28
N GLY A 127 -1.57 23.47 19.59
CA GLY A 127 -2.70 22.88 20.28
C GLY A 127 -3.01 21.45 19.86
N TRP A 128 -4.28 21.07 19.97
CA TRP A 128 -4.76 19.70 19.74
C TRP A 128 -4.87 19.36 18.25
N ILE A 129 -4.31 18.21 17.87
CA ILE A 129 -4.54 17.56 16.58
C ILE A 129 -5.35 16.28 16.78
N HIS A 130 -6.17 15.92 15.79
CA HIS A 130 -7.12 14.80 15.87
C HIS A 130 -7.35 14.07 14.53
N LYS A 131 -6.99 14.68 13.39
CA LYS A 131 -7.18 14.07 12.07
C LYS A 131 -5.91 13.34 11.62
N PRO A 132 -6.02 12.22 10.88
CA PRO A 132 -4.88 11.59 10.21
C PRO A 132 -4.12 12.57 9.33
N GLY A 133 -2.79 12.43 9.27
CA GLY A 133 -1.91 13.30 8.49
C GLY A 133 -1.62 14.65 9.15
N GLN A 134 -2.33 15.03 10.23
CA GLN A 134 -1.92 16.18 11.03
C GLN A 134 -0.65 15.87 11.82
N THR A 135 0.20 16.88 11.92
CA THR A 135 1.46 16.82 12.64
C THR A 135 1.61 17.98 13.62
N ILE A 136 2.38 17.73 14.69
CA ILE A 136 2.94 18.77 15.56
C ILE A 136 4.46 18.58 15.51
N VAL A 137 5.18 19.65 15.20
CA VAL A 137 6.64 19.65 15.12
C VAL A 137 7.18 20.64 16.16
N CYS A 138 8.17 20.20 16.93
CA CYS A 138 9.05 21.05 17.71
C CYS A 138 10.43 20.99 17.06
N LEU A 139 10.72 21.96 16.20
CA LEU A 139 11.97 21.99 15.44
C LEU A 139 13.21 22.08 16.33
N PRO A 140 13.27 22.95 17.36
CA PRO A 140 14.46 23.05 18.22
C PRO A 140 14.80 21.72 18.90
N HIS A 141 13.79 21.01 19.41
CA HIS A 141 13.98 19.73 20.10
C HIS A 141 13.87 18.51 19.16
N LYS A 142 13.82 18.72 17.83
CA LYS A 142 13.70 17.66 16.80
C LYS A 142 12.60 16.62 17.08
N LEU A 143 11.50 17.05 17.69
CA LEU A 143 10.40 16.19 18.11
C LEU A 143 9.20 16.34 17.17
N LEU A 144 8.69 15.22 16.67
CA LEU A 144 7.57 15.14 15.74
C LEU A 144 6.47 14.25 16.33
N ILE A 145 5.23 14.70 16.24
CA ILE A 145 4.03 13.93 16.54
C ILE A 145 3.20 13.85 15.27
N GLU A 146 2.79 12.65 14.87
CA GLU A 146 1.96 12.41 13.69
C GLU A 146 0.79 11.48 14.04
N ILE A 147 -0.41 11.77 13.53
CA ILE A 147 -1.55 10.86 13.61
C ILE A 147 -1.63 10.00 12.35
N LYS A 148 -1.50 8.68 12.51
CA LYS A 148 -1.60 7.68 11.45
C LYS A 148 -2.92 6.93 11.50
N SER A 149 -3.47 6.61 10.33
CA SER A 149 -4.65 5.77 10.16
C SER A 149 -4.26 4.34 9.80
N SER A 150 -4.97 3.33 10.34
CA SER A 150 -4.78 1.91 9.99
C SER A 150 -5.16 1.55 8.55
N THR A 151 -5.87 2.43 7.84
CA THR A 151 -6.35 2.21 6.46
C THR A 151 -5.39 2.73 5.38
N GLY A 152 -4.19 3.23 5.74
CA GLY A 152 -3.15 3.58 4.76
C GLY A 152 -3.41 4.84 3.91
N HIS A 153 -4.58 5.47 4.04
CA HIS A 153 -4.82 6.79 3.47
C HIS A 153 -4.22 7.88 4.36
N THR A 154 -2.90 8.05 4.29
CA THR A 154 -2.22 9.26 4.75
C THR A 154 -2.23 10.26 3.61
N GLN A 155 -3.22 11.14 3.57
CA GLN A 155 -3.05 12.40 2.87
C GLN A 155 -2.00 13.18 3.66
N SER A 156 -0.75 13.11 3.20
CA SER A 156 0.35 13.89 3.73
C SER A 156 0.03 15.34 3.44
N GLY A 157 -0.64 16.03 4.37
CA GLY A 157 -0.95 17.45 4.31
C GLY A 157 0.28 18.32 4.58
N GLY A 158 1.43 17.91 4.07
CA GLY A 158 2.62 18.73 4.02
C GLY A 158 2.52 19.58 2.77
N ASN A 159 2.25 20.87 2.94
CA ASN A 159 2.62 21.85 1.94
C ASN A 159 4.15 21.87 1.91
N GLY A 160 4.73 20.91 1.18
CA GLY A 160 6.15 20.88 0.83
C GLY A 160 6.41 22.00 -0.16
N LEU A 161 6.49 23.22 0.34
CA LEU A 161 7.08 24.35 -0.33
C LEU A 161 8.44 24.58 0.35
N VAL A 162 9.43 23.85 -0.14
CA VAL A 162 10.81 24.34 -0.14
C VAL A 162 11.17 24.37 -1.62
N THR A 163 10.71 25.41 -2.29
CA THR A 163 11.29 25.88 -3.54
C THR A 163 12.32 26.92 -3.14
N GLU A 164 13.58 26.55 -3.18
CA GLU A 164 14.68 27.32 -3.79
C GLU A 164 15.81 26.33 -4.12
#